data_AF-A0A7K0ZW67-F1
#
_entry.id   AF-A0A7K0ZW67-F1
#
_cell.length_a   1.000
_cell.length_b   1.000
_cell.length_c   1.000
_cell.angle_alpha   90.00
_cell.angle_beta   90.00
_cell.angle_gamma   90.00
#
_symmetry.space_group_name_H-M   'P 1'
#
loop_
_entity.id
_entity.type
_entity.pdbx_description
1 polymer ?
#
loop_
_entity_poly.entity_id
_entity_poly.type
_entity_poly.pdbx_seq_one_letter_code
_entity_poly.pdbx_strand_id
1 'polypeptide(L)'
;MGRVKVDDAEVARLARGEGDYGGVTADLQRRMGNVLAAAQAAAPVVSGAYRDGLHLVTEVTPLGVSVAVAGDSSHDYQVEANYGVLARALDAAAEGP
;
A
#
# COMPACT_ATOMS: atom_id res chain seq x y z
N MET A 1 12.09 -19.28 14.39
CA MET A 1 11.71 -17.90 14.78
C MET A 1 12.95 -17.16 15.24
N GLY A 2 13.53 -16.32 14.39
CA GLY A 2 14.66 -15.46 14.79
C GLY A 2 14.13 -14.26 15.56
N ARG A 3 14.58 -14.06 16.80
CA ARG A 3 14.30 -12.83 17.55
C ARG A 3 15.08 -11.69 16.89
N VAL A 4 14.39 -10.72 16.31
CA VAL A 4 15.00 -9.46 15.88
C VAL A 4 15.47 -8.76 17.15
N LYS A 5 16.79 -8.57 17.32
CA LYS A 5 17.32 -7.69 18.35
C LYS A 5 17.03 -6.27 17.89
N VAL A 6 16.07 -5.62 18.52
CA VAL A 6 15.89 -4.18 18.35
C VAL A 6 17.06 -3.51 19.06
N ASP A 7 17.80 -2.70 18.33
CA ASP A 7 18.89 -1.87 18.85
C ASP A 7 18.34 -0.86 19.86
N ASP A 8 18.99 -0.71 21.01
CA ASP A 8 18.59 0.23 22.06
C ASP A 8 18.58 1.69 21.56
N ALA A 9 19.43 2.02 20.58
CA ALA A 9 19.40 3.33 19.93
C ALA A 9 18.16 3.52 19.06
N GLU A 10 17.72 2.48 18.34
CA GLU A 10 16.46 2.49 17.61
C GLU A 10 15.25 2.60 18.56
N VAL A 11 15.25 1.89 19.69
CA VAL A 11 14.21 2.05 20.73
C VAL A 11 14.17 3.49 21.25
N ALA A 12 15.33 4.07 21.54
CA ALA A 12 15.43 5.44 22.04
C ALA A 12 14.99 6.49 21.00
N ARG A 13 15.25 6.24 19.71
CA ARG A 13 14.79 7.09 18.60
C ARG A 13 13.28 6.99 18.42
N LEU A 14 12.73 5.78 18.41
CA LEU A 14 11.28 5.57 18.36
C LEU A 14 10.56 6.25 19.54
N ALA A 15 11.14 6.21 20.75
CA ALA A 15 10.61 6.91 21.92
C ALA A 15 10.62 8.45 21.77
N ARG A 16 11.44 9.00 20.86
CA ARG A 16 11.46 10.42 20.47
C ARG A 16 10.70 10.72 19.17
N GLY A 17 10.10 9.72 18.53
CA GLY A 17 9.45 9.86 17.22
C GLY A 17 10.42 9.99 16.04
N GLU A 18 11.62 9.44 16.12
CA GLU A 18 12.66 9.57 15.09
C GLU A 18 12.92 8.23 14.38
N GLY A 19 11.88 7.53 13.92
CA GLY A 19 12.05 6.23 13.27
C GLY A 19 12.75 6.31 11.90
N ASP A 20 13.68 5.38 11.64
CA ASP A 20 14.21 5.13 10.30
C ASP A 20 13.46 3.96 9.66
N TYR A 21 12.54 4.29 8.75
CA TYR A 21 11.66 3.32 8.14
C TYR A 21 12.08 2.94 6.71
N GLY A 22 13.32 3.17 6.29
CA GLY A 22 13.74 2.89 4.91
C GLY A 22 13.43 1.45 4.45
N GLY A 23 13.78 0.46 5.27
CA GLY A 23 13.48 -0.95 4.99
C GLY A 23 11.99 -1.30 5.03
N VAL A 24 11.25 -0.72 5.97
CA VAL A 24 9.78 -0.92 6.09
C VAL A 24 9.05 -0.30 4.91
N THR A 25 9.48 0.90 4.49
CA THR A 25 8.94 1.62 3.33
C THR A 25 9.10 0.78 2.07
N ALA A 26 10.31 0.25 1.82
CA ALA A 26 10.57 -0.59 0.67
C ALA A 26 9.70 -1.87 0.67
N ASP A 27 9.53 -2.53 1.82
CA ASP A 27 8.67 -3.71 1.92
C ASP A 27 7.20 -3.38 1.68
N LEU A 28 6.68 -2.30 2.28
CA LEU A 28 5.30 -1.85 2.08
C LEU A 28 5.05 -1.44 0.62
N GLN A 29 5.98 -0.69 0.00
CA GLN A 29 5.89 -0.33 -1.42
C GLN A 29 5.86 -1.57 -2.33
N ARG A 30 6.66 -2.59 -2.03
CA ARG A 30 6.62 -3.86 -2.78
C ARG A 30 5.27 -4.56 -2.65
N ARG A 31 4.75 -4.70 -1.42
CA ARG A 31 3.45 -5.36 -1.17
C ARG A 31 2.32 -4.60 -1.84
N MET A 32 2.26 -3.28 -1.66
CA MET A 32 1.24 -2.44 -2.27
C MET A 32 1.40 -2.33 -3.79
N GLY A 33 2.62 -2.45 -4.31
CA GLY A 33 2.87 -2.57 -5.75
C GLY A 33 2.20 -3.81 -6.35
N ASN A 34 2.19 -4.94 -5.63
CA ASN A 34 1.45 -6.14 -6.07
C ASN A 34 -0.07 -5.89 -6.06
N VAL A 35 -0.58 -5.22 -5.03
CA VAL A 35 -2.00 -4.82 -4.95
C VAL A 35 -2.37 -3.92 -6.14
N LEU A 36 -1.55 -2.91 -6.43
CA LEU A 36 -1.75 -2.00 -7.56
C LEU A 36 -1.80 -2.75 -8.88
N ALA A 37 -0.84 -3.65 -9.13
CA ALA A 37 -0.80 -4.44 -10.34
C ALA A 37 -2.04 -5.35 -10.48
N ALA A 38 -2.48 -5.98 -9.39
CA ALA A 38 -3.70 -6.79 -9.38
C ALA A 38 -4.95 -5.95 -9.66
N ALA A 39 -5.07 -4.78 -9.02
CA ALA A 39 -6.19 -3.87 -9.23
C ALA A 39 -6.24 -3.36 -10.68
N GLN A 40 -5.09 -2.99 -11.26
CA GLN A 40 -5.00 -2.55 -12.65
C GLN A 40 -5.35 -3.67 -13.65
N ALA A 41 -4.98 -4.91 -13.36
CA ALA A 41 -5.33 -6.07 -14.18
C ALA A 41 -6.83 -6.42 -14.11
N ALA A 42 -7.47 -6.21 -12.95
CA ALA A 42 -8.89 -6.47 -12.72
C ALA A 42 -9.81 -5.29 -13.08
N ALA A 43 -9.24 -4.13 -13.41
CA ALA A 43 -9.98 -2.92 -13.69
C ALA A 43 -10.95 -3.07 -14.88
N PRO A 44 -12.23 -2.64 -14.75
CA PRO A 44 -13.16 -2.63 -15.87
C PRO A 44 -12.72 -1.63 -16.95
N VAL A 45 -12.74 -2.06 -18.21
CA VAL A 45 -12.07 -1.38 -19.33
C VAL A 45 -12.92 -0.31 -20.03
N VAL A 46 -14.00 0.21 -19.39
CA VAL A 46 -14.98 1.08 -20.07
C VAL A 46 -14.32 2.31 -20.70
N SER A 47 -13.45 2.99 -19.95
CA SER A 47 -12.68 4.14 -20.41
C SER A 47 -11.18 4.02 -20.13
N GLY A 48 -10.75 3.03 -19.33
CA GLY A 48 -9.38 2.92 -18.82
C GLY A 48 -9.02 3.94 -17.73
N ALA A 49 -9.80 5.02 -17.56
CA ALA A 49 -9.48 6.12 -16.66
C ALA A 49 -9.31 5.69 -15.19
N TYR A 50 -10.17 4.78 -14.71
CA TYR A 50 -10.01 4.18 -13.38
C TYR A 50 -8.64 3.49 -13.26
N ARG A 51 -8.31 2.56 -14.18
CA ARG A 51 -7.05 1.80 -14.18
C ARG A 51 -5.84 2.72 -14.20
N ASP A 52 -5.86 3.69 -15.12
CA ASP A 52 -4.73 4.57 -15.40
C ASP A 52 -4.55 5.63 -14.30
N GLY A 53 -5.60 5.92 -13.53
CA GLY A 53 -5.55 6.79 -12.36
C GLY A 53 -5.08 6.11 -11.07
N LEU A 54 -4.97 4.77 -11.03
CA LEU A 54 -4.48 4.07 -9.85
C LEU A 54 -2.97 4.25 -9.66
N HIS A 55 -2.56 4.63 -8.45
CA HIS A 55 -1.16 4.85 -8.10
C HIS A 55 -0.89 4.57 -6.61
N LEU A 56 0.39 4.54 -6.22
CA LEU A 56 0.80 4.41 -4.82
C LEU A 56 0.99 5.77 -4.16
N VAL A 57 0.46 5.90 -2.94
CA VAL A 57 0.74 7.03 -2.04
C VAL A 57 1.52 6.50 -0.86
N THR A 58 2.68 7.11 -0.57
CA THR A 58 3.50 6.78 0.59
C THR A 58 3.50 7.97 1.54
N GLU A 59 3.16 7.73 2.80
CA GLU A 59 3.26 8.73 3.87
C GLU A 59 4.24 8.23 4.93
N VAL A 60 5.27 9.03 5.19
CA VAL A 60 6.27 8.76 6.23
C VAL A 60 6.11 9.81 7.31
N THR A 61 5.87 9.34 8.53
CA THR A 61 5.73 10.18 9.72
C THR A 61 6.77 9.78 10.77
N PRO A 62 7.02 10.66 11.76
CA PRO A 62 7.75 10.31 12.98
C PRO A 62 7.33 9.00 13.67
N LEU A 63 6.07 8.58 13.48
CA LEU A 63 5.46 7.45 14.17
C LEU A 63 5.37 6.18 13.31
N GLY A 64 5.67 6.27 12.02
CA GLY A 64 5.55 5.12 11.13
C GLY A 64 5.39 5.49 9.66
N VAL A 65 5.16 4.45 8.86
CA VAL A 65 4.97 4.54 7.41
C VAL A 65 3.66 3.88 7.02
N SER A 66 2.93 4.54 6.13
CA SER A 66 1.80 3.96 5.42
C SER A 66 2.06 4.01 3.91
N VAL A 67 1.60 2.97 3.20
CA VAL A 67 1.55 2.95 1.74
C VAL A 67 0.15 2.49 1.35
N ALA A 68 -0.51 3.24 0.47
CA ALA A 68 -1.86 2.96 0.00
C ALA A 68 -1.92 2.98 -1.53
N VAL A 69 -2.90 2.28 -2.09
CA VAL A 69 -3.32 2.48 -3.48
C VAL A 69 -4.42 3.52 -3.48
N ALA A 70 -4.26 4.58 -4.28
CA ALA A 70 -5.23 5.64 -4.46
C ALA A 70 -5.63 5.76 -5.94
N GLY A 71 -6.79 6.34 -6.19
CA GLY A 71 -7.28 6.64 -7.53
C GLY A 71 -7.65 8.12 -7.65
N ASP A 72 -7.41 8.70 -8.83
CA ASP A 72 -7.68 10.11 -9.14
C ASP A 72 -8.92 10.32 -10.02
N SER A 73 -9.64 9.26 -10.37
CA SER A 73 -10.74 9.38 -11.31
C SER A 73 -12.05 9.75 -10.62
N SER A 74 -12.83 10.61 -11.26
CA SER A 74 -14.08 11.15 -10.72
C SER A 74 -15.16 10.10 -10.46
N HIS A 75 -14.99 8.87 -10.94
CA HIS A 75 -15.96 7.77 -10.84
C HIS A 75 -15.41 6.55 -10.10
N ASP A 76 -14.28 6.69 -9.38
CA ASP A 76 -13.65 5.57 -8.67
C ASP A 76 -14.59 4.95 -7.63
N TYR A 77 -15.35 5.77 -6.91
CA TYR A 77 -16.34 5.29 -5.95
C TYR A 77 -17.43 4.41 -6.60
N GLN A 78 -17.82 4.71 -7.85
CA GLN A 78 -18.80 3.91 -8.58
C GLN A 78 -18.19 2.58 -9.01
N VAL A 79 -16.94 2.59 -9.47
CA VAL A 79 -16.22 1.38 -9.84
C VAL A 79 -16.05 0.48 -8.62
N GLU A 80 -15.61 1.02 -7.49
CA GLU A 80 -15.45 0.24 -6.25
C GLU A 80 -16.79 -0.30 -5.73
N ALA A 81 -17.87 0.48 -5.77
CA ALA A 81 -19.18 0.01 -5.33
C ALA A 81 -19.71 -1.16 -6.16
N ASN A 82 -19.44 -1.17 -7.47
CA ASN A 82 -19.93 -2.21 -8.38
C ASN A 82 -19.00 -3.43 -8.47
N TYR A 83 -17.69 -3.20 -8.38
CA TYR A 83 -16.67 -4.21 -8.73
C TYR A 83 -15.69 -4.50 -7.59
N GLY A 84 -15.67 -3.73 -6.50
CA GLY A 84 -14.81 -3.96 -5.33
C GLY A 84 -13.37 -4.31 -5.68
N VAL A 85 -12.79 -3.61 -6.66
CA VAL A 85 -11.53 -3.99 -7.30
C VAL A 85 -10.39 -3.88 -6.30
N LEU A 86 -10.32 -2.79 -5.53
CA LEU A 86 -9.26 -2.59 -4.55
C LEU A 86 -9.37 -3.57 -3.38
N ALA A 87 -10.59 -3.84 -2.91
CA ALA A 87 -10.82 -4.81 -1.83
C ALA A 87 -10.35 -6.22 -2.24
N ARG A 88 -10.75 -6.66 -3.44
CA ARG A 88 -10.34 -7.98 -3.97
C ARG A 88 -8.84 -8.05 -4.26
N ALA A 89 -8.25 -6.98 -4.76
CA ALA A 89 -6.82 -6.91 -4.99
C ALA A 89 -6.02 -6.98 -3.68
N LEU A 90 -6.53 -6.37 -2.61
CA LEU A 90 -5.93 -6.45 -1.28
C LEU A 90 -5.99 -7.87 -0.72
N ASP A 91 -7.15 -8.53 -0.80
CA ASP A 91 -7.32 -9.92 -0.36
C ASP A 91 -6.37 -10.86 -1.12
N ALA A 92 -6.31 -10.74 -2.45
CA ALA A 92 -5.43 -11.55 -3.29
C ALA A 92 -3.93 -11.36 -2.97
N ALA A 93 -3.53 -10.16 -2.56
CA ALA A 93 -2.15 -9.89 -2.15
C ALA A 93 -1.84 -10.36 -0.73
N ALA A 94 -2.85 -10.45 0.15
CA ALA A 94 -2.71 -10.99 1.50
C ALA A 94 -2.59 -12.52 1.49
N GLU A 95 -3.28 -13.19 0.57
CA GLU A 95 -3.23 -14.64 0.36
C GLU A 95 -2.03 -15.10 -0.50
N GLY A 96 -0.84 -14.49 -0.35
CA GLY A 96 0.36 -14.90 -1.11
C GLY A 96 0.58 -16.43 -1.15
N PRO A 97 1.28 -16.95 -2.19
CA PRO A 97 1.33 -18.38 -2.54
C PRO A 97 1.64 -19.34 -1.38
#